data_AF-A0A1D6JWB9-F1
#
_entry.id   AF-A0A1D6JWB9-F1
#
_cell.length_a   1.000
_cell.length_b   1.000
_cell.length_c   1.000
_cell.angle_alpha   90.00
_cell.angle_beta   90.00
_cell.angle_gamma   90.00
#
_symmetry.space_group_name_H-M   'P 1'
#
loop_
_entity.id
_entity.type
_entity.pdbx_description
1 polymer ?
#
loop_
_entity_poly.entity_id
_entity_poly.type
_entity_poly.pdbx_seq_one_letter_code
_entity_poly.pdbx_strand_id
1 'polypeptide(L)'
;MLEAFNIIELHCNCLIEHAKQLDKPNECGEDIREAAAGIIFAAGRCSDLPELLFARTILANKFGDDFATMAKEGTGVVDPMLVWKLSGNKTNMEVKKKVVKEIAAENNVSVDFSELQEVVEQDGSGNDPHHH
;
A
#
# COMPACT_ATOMS: atom_id res chain seq x y z
N MET A 1 7.87 3.85 3.90
CA MET A 1 8.52 2.59 3.46
C MET A 1 8.94 1.71 4.62
N LEU A 2 9.82 2.13 5.54
CA LEU A 2 10.23 1.31 6.70
C LEU A 2 9.06 0.70 7.49
N GLU A 3 8.07 1.51 7.87
CA GLU A 3 6.89 1.02 8.59
C GLU A 3 6.05 0.03 7.78
N ALA A 4 6.04 0.12 6.45
CA ALA A 4 5.35 -0.84 5.61
C ALA A 4 6.08 -2.19 5.59
N PHE A 5 7.41 -2.19 5.62
CA PHE A 5 8.19 -3.43 5.72
C PHE A 5 7.96 -4.15 7.05
N ASN A 6 7.77 -3.44 8.16
CA ASN A 6 7.39 -4.06 9.43
C ASN A 6 6.04 -4.80 9.35
N ILE A 7 5.06 -4.22 8.65
CA ILE A 7 3.76 -4.86 8.43
C ILE A 7 3.91 -6.09 7.51
N ILE A 8 4.71 -5.97 6.44
CA ILE A 8 5.02 -7.09 5.54
C ILE A 8 5.70 -8.23 6.30
N GLU A 9 6.66 -7.92 7.17
CA GLU A 9 7.35 -8.91 8.02
C GLU A 9 6.36 -9.62 8.95
N LEU A 10 5.44 -8.88 9.59
CA LEU A 10 4.39 -9.44 10.42
C LEU A 10 3.50 -10.42 9.63
N HIS A 11 3.06 -10.04 8.43
CA HIS A 11 2.29 -10.91 7.57
C HIS A 11 3.07 -12.17 7.14
N CYS A 12 4.36 -12.03 6.79
CA CYS A 12 5.22 -13.17 6.49
C CYS A 12 5.29 -14.14 7.66
N ASN A 13 5.50 -13.64 8.88
CA ASN A 13 5.56 -14.47 10.09
C ASN A 13 4.25 -15.22 10.34
N CYS A 14 3.10 -14.53 10.20
CA CYS A 14 1.78 -15.16 10.31
C CYS A 14 1.60 -16.31 9.31
N LEU A 15 1.98 -16.10 8.04
CA LEU A 15 1.88 -17.13 7.00
C LEU A 15 2.83 -18.31 7.23
N ILE A 16 4.03 -18.06 7.77
CA ILE A 16 4.99 -19.11 8.13
C ILE A 16 4.47 -19.95 9.28
N GLU A 17 3.94 -19.32 10.33
CA GLU A 17 3.38 -20.00 11.50
C GLU A 17 2.20 -20.90 11.12
N HIS A 18 1.36 -20.44 10.19
CA HIS A 18 0.16 -21.14 9.74
C HIS A 18 0.33 -21.83 8.38
N ALA A 19 1.57 -22.12 7.95
CA ALA A 19 1.86 -22.63 6.60
C ALA A 19 1.07 -23.90 6.23
N LYS A 20 0.80 -24.78 7.20
CA LYS A 20 0.00 -26.01 6.98
C LYS A 20 -1.47 -25.72 6.66
N GLN A 21 -2.03 -24.63 7.17
CA GLN A 21 -3.41 -24.24 6.90
C GLN A 21 -3.57 -23.63 5.50
N LEU A 22 -2.50 -23.12 4.91
CA LEU A 22 -2.53 -22.59 3.55
C LEU A 22 -2.90 -23.65 2.51
N ASP A 23 -2.66 -24.94 2.78
CA ASP A 23 -3.14 -26.05 1.93
C ASP A 23 -4.65 -26.24 1.97
N LYS A 24 -5.33 -25.59 2.93
CA LYS A 24 -6.78 -25.57 3.10
C LYS A 24 -7.28 -24.12 3.18
N PRO A 25 -7.24 -23.36 2.07
CA PRO A 25 -7.53 -21.93 2.04
C PRO A 25 -8.95 -21.58 2.52
N ASN A 26 -9.90 -22.51 2.40
CA ASN A 26 -11.27 -22.36 2.87
C ASN A 26 -11.43 -22.49 4.40
N GLU A 27 -10.43 -23.05 5.08
CA GLU A 27 -10.39 -23.22 6.55
C GLU A 27 -9.51 -22.15 7.21
N CYS A 28 -8.91 -21.23 6.44
CA CYS A 28 -8.08 -20.16 6.96
C CYS A 28 -8.92 -19.09 7.67
N GLY A 29 -8.47 -18.68 8.86
CA GLY A 29 -9.01 -17.55 9.59
C GLY A 29 -8.78 -16.22 8.88
N GLU A 30 -9.43 -15.18 9.39
CA GLU A 30 -9.35 -13.82 8.85
C GLU A 30 -7.93 -13.26 8.91
N ASP A 31 -7.19 -13.58 9.96
CA ASP A 31 -5.78 -13.23 10.17
C ASP A 31 -4.86 -13.76 9.05
N ILE A 32 -4.98 -15.04 8.70
CA ILE A 32 -4.17 -15.67 7.64
C ILE A 32 -4.56 -15.08 6.27
N ARG A 33 -5.87 -14.83 6.07
CA ARG A 33 -6.37 -14.24 4.81
C ARG A 33 -5.92 -12.78 4.66
N GLU A 34 -5.93 -12.00 5.73
CA GLU A 34 -5.40 -10.63 5.75
C GLU A 34 -3.91 -10.64 5.43
N ALA A 35 -3.13 -11.50 6.08
CA ALA A 35 -1.70 -11.63 5.82
C ALA A 35 -1.42 -12.02 4.35
N ALA A 36 -2.16 -12.98 3.80
CA ALA A 36 -2.03 -13.37 2.40
C ALA A 36 -2.38 -12.22 1.45
N ALA A 37 -3.47 -11.50 1.71
CA ALA A 37 -3.89 -10.36 0.90
C ALA A 37 -2.87 -9.21 0.97
N GLY A 38 -2.31 -8.93 2.16
CA GLY A 38 -1.27 -7.93 2.37
C GLY A 38 0.01 -8.22 1.58
N ILE A 39 0.46 -9.49 1.54
CA ILE A 39 1.62 -9.88 0.72
C ILE A 39 1.34 -9.72 -0.78
N ILE A 40 0.14 -10.14 -1.24
CA ILE A 40 -0.27 -9.97 -2.65
C ILE A 40 -0.28 -8.49 -3.04
N PHE A 41 -0.83 -7.63 -2.17
CA PHE A 41 -0.88 -6.19 -2.35
C PHE A 41 0.52 -5.56 -2.41
N ALA A 42 1.37 -5.90 -1.44
CA ALA A 42 2.73 -5.36 -1.31
C ALA A 42 3.62 -5.74 -2.50
N ALA A 43 3.48 -6.95 -3.04
CA ALA A 43 4.28 -7.43 -4.16
C ALA A 43 4.18 -6.55 -5.41
N GLY A 44 3.06 -5.85 -5.64
CA GLY A 44 2.94 -4.90 -6.76
C GLY A 44 3.63 -3.55 -6.54
N ARG A 45 3.99 -3.22 -5.29
CA ARG A 45 4.48 -1.90 -4.87
C ARG A 45 5.93 -1.93 -4.37
N CYS A 46 6.45 -3.12 -4.04
CA CYS A 46 7.83 -3.33 -3.61
C CYS A 46 8.65 -3.97 -4.75
N SER A 47 9.12 -3.17 -5.71
CA SER A 47 9.93 -3.66 -6.85
C SER A 47 11.25 -4.28 -6.44
N ASP A 48 11.78 -3.88 -5.28
CA ASP A 48 13.12 -4.27 -4.81
C ASP A 48 13.12 -5.65 -4.11
N LEU A 49 11.96 -6.27 -3.95
CA LEU A 49 11.77 -7.56 -3.29
C LEU A 49 11.09 -8.56 -4.24
N PRO A 50 11.85 -9.17 -5.18
CA PRO A 50 11.30 -10.13 -6.14
C PRO A 50 10.69 -11.38 -5.46
N GLU A 51 11.11 -11.71 -4.24
CA GLU A 51 10.55 -12.79 -3.43
C GLU A 51 9.05 -12.57 -3.13
N LEU A 52 8.61 -11.32 -2.98
CA LEU A 52 7.19 -11.00 -2.79
C LEU A 52 6.37 -11.29 -4.05
N LEU A 53 6.94 -11.08 -5.25
CA LEU A 53 6.29 -11.44 -6.51
C LEU A 53 6.09 -12.96 -6.62
N PHE A 54 7.08 -13.73 -6.16
CA PHE A 54 6.98 -15.18 -6.10
C PHE A 54 5.95 -15.63 -5.07
N ALA A 55 5.97 -15.07 -3.85
CA ALA A 55 4.99 -15.35 -2.80
C ALA A 55 3.56 -15.03 -3.27
N ARG A 56 3.35 -13.89 -3.93
CA ARG A 56 2.06 -13.53 -4.54
C ARG A 56 1.56 -14.60 -5.50
N THR A 57 2.45 -15.17 -6.32
CA THR A 57 2.08 -16.21 -7.29
C THR A 57 1.61 -17.48 -6.57
N ILE A 58 2.30 -17.89 -5.50
CA ILE A 58 1.89 -19.02 -4.67
C ILE A 58 0.53 -18.75 -4.02
N LEU A 59 0.37 -17.58 -3.40
CA LEU A 59 -0.86 -17.23 -2.67
C LEU A 59 -2.06 -17.10 -3.61
N ALA A 60 -1.88 -16.54 -4.81
CA ALA A 60 -2.93 -16.51 -5.83
C ALA A 60 -3.38 -17.91 -6.24
N ASN A 61 -2.43 -18.84 -6.45
CA ASN A 61 -2.76 -20.24 -6.75
C ASN A 61 -3.51 -20.93 -5.59
N LYS A 62 -3.26 -20.54 -4.34
CA LYS A 62 -3.94 -21.13 -3.17
C LYS A 62 -5.32 -20.54 -2.92
N PHE A 63 -5.46 -19.22 -2.92
CA PHE A 63 -6.70 -18.54 -2.55
C PHE A 63 -7.62 -18.21 -3.74
N GLY A 64 -7.14 -18.36 -4.96
CA GLY A 64 -7.88 -18.12 -6.19
C GLY A 64 -7.67 -16.71 -6.78
N ASP A 65 -7.97 -16.59 -8.07
CA ASP A 65 -7.73 -15.36 -8.84
C ASP A 65 -8.60 -14.18 -8.39
N ASP A 66 -9.85 -14.41 -8.00
CA ASP A 66 -10.75 -13.36 -7.50
C ASP A 66 -10.18 -12.73 -6.22
N PHE A 67 -9.74 -13.56 -5.28
CA PHE A 67 -9.08 -13.11 -4.06
C PHE A 67 -7.81 -12.32 -4.37
N ALA A 68 -6.96 -12.85 -5.25
CA ALA A 68 -5.71 -12.20 -5.63
C ALA A 68 -5.94 -10.86 -6.34
N THR A 69 -7.02 -10.74 -7.12
CA THR A 69 -7.38 -9.50 -7.83
C THR A 69 -7.81 -8.42 -6.85
N MET A 70 -8.75 -8.72 -5.94
CA MET A 70 -9.15 -7.78 -4.89
C MET A 70 -7.97 -7.36 -4.02
N ALA A 71 -7.13 -8.32 -3.62
CA ALA A 71 -5.96 -8.04 -2.81
C ALA A 71 -4.94 -7.12 -3.53
N LYS A 72 -4.70 -7.31 -4.84
CA LYS A 72 -3.82 -6.40 -5.62
C LYS A 72 -4.32 -4.96 -5.64
N GLU A 73 -5.64 -4.79 -5.70
CA GLU A 73 -6.31 -3.49 -5.70
C GLU A 73 -6.28 -2.82 -4.31
N GLY A 74 -5.96 -3.57 -3.25
CA GLY A 74 -5.98 -3.08 -1.88
C GLY A 74 -7.38 -3.04 -1.28
N THR A 75 -8.29 -3.87 -1.81
CA THR A 75 -9.68 -3.97 -1.36
C THR A 75 -9.92 -5.29 -0.62
N GLY A 76 -11.11 -5.44 -0.01
CA GLY A 76 -11.46 -6.64 0.73
C GLY A 76 -10.78 -6.70 2.09
N VAL A 77 -9.95 -7.73 2.31
CA VAL A 77 -9.34 -8.04 3.62
C VAL A 77 -7.90 -7.53 3.78
N VAL A 78 -7.45 -6.61 2.92
CA VAL A 78 -6.09 -6.03 3.05
C VAL A 78 -6.08 -5.03 4.20
N ASP A 79 -5.05 -5.08 5.05
CA ASP A 79 -4.82 -4.09 6.11
C ASP A 79 -4.84 -2.65 5.52
N PRO A 80 -5.82 -1.81 5.91
CA PRO A 80 -5.93 -0.43 5.42
C PRO A 80 -4.68 0.42 5.69
N MET A 81 -3.96 0.13 6.77
CA MET A 81 -2.71 0.80 7.11
C MET A 81 -1.61 0.45 6.09
N LEU A 82 -1.52 -0.81 5.68
CA LEU A 82 -0.59 -1.24 4.63
C LEU A 82 -0.92 -0.55 3.29
N VAL A 83 -2.22 -0.48 2.94
CA VAL A 83 -2.70 0.20 1.73
C VAL A 83 -2.30 1.67 1.73
N TRP A 84 -2.55 2.37 2.84
CA TRP A 84 -2.21 3.77 3.02
C TRP A 84 -0.70 4.01 2.91
N LYS A 85 0.12 3.19 3.57
CA LYS A 85 1.58 3.36 3.57
C LYS A 85 2.23 3.08 2.20
N LEU A 86 1.74 2.11 1.45
CA LEU A 86 2.34 1.69 0.17
C LEU A 86 1.73 2.35 -1.07
N SER A 87 0.50 2.86 -1.01
CA SER A 87 -0.10 3.59 -2.14
C SER A 87 0.45 5.00 -2.31
N GLY A 88 1.31 5.43 -1.38
CA GLY A 88 1.87 6.76 -1.35
C GLY A 88 0.83 7.76 -0.87
N ASN A 89 1.07 8.36 0.28
CA ASN A 89 0.40 9.61 0.58
C ASN A 89 0.75 10.60 -0.53
N LYS A 90 -0.25 11.36 -0.99
CA LYS A 90 -0.01 12.73 -1.44
C LYS A 90 0.62 13.46 -0.25
N THR A 91 1.93 13.32 -0.08
CA THR A 91 2.67 13.96 1.00
C THR A 91 2.31 15.43 0.93
N ASN A 92 1.73 15.94 2.02
CA ASN A 92 1.30 17.32 2.13
C ASN A 92 2.45 18.21 1.65
N MET A 93 2.13 19.14 0.75
CA MET A 93 3.11 20.07 0.17
C MET A 93 3.92 20.79 1.26
N GLU A 94 3.31 21.05 2.43
CA GLU A 94 3.97 21.62 3.60
C GLU A 94 5.07 20.72 4.17
N VAL A 95 4.82 19.40 4.25
CA VAL A 95 5.82 18.43 4.73
C VAL A 95 6.97 18.35 3.73
N LYS A 96 6.69 18.36 2.43
CA LYS A 96 7.73 18.44 1.39
C LYS A 96 8.57 19.71 1.53
N LYS A 97 7.93 20.87 1.64
CA LYS A 97 8.61 22.17 1.81
C LYS A 97 9.49 22.16 3.07
N LYS A 98 8.99 21.62 4.19
CA LYS A 98 9.74 21.52 5.45
C LYS A 98 11.00 20.67 5.30
N VAL A 99 10.87 19.44 4.79
CA VAL A 99 12.00 18.52 4.63
C VAL A 99 13.04 19.10 3.67
N VAL A 100 12.62 19.74 2.56
CA VAL A 100 13.57 20.37 1.63
C VAL A 100 14.31 21.54 2.27
N LYS A 101 13.64 22.35 3.11
CA LYS A 101 14.32 23.41 3.88
C LYS A 101 15.36 22.87 4.85
N GLU A 102 15.04 21.78 5.55
CA GLU A 102 15.96 21.11 6.49
C GLU A 102 17.22 20.61 5.76
N ILE A 103 17.06 19.87 4.66
CA ILE A 103 18.17 19.36 3.85
C ILE A 103 19.01 20.52 3.26
N ALA A 104 18.36 21.59 2.80
CA ALA A 104 19.05 22.74 2.24
C ALA A 104 19.89 23.48 3.28
N ALA A 105 19.36 23.67 4.49
CA ALA A 105 20.08 24.25 5.60
C ALA A 105 21.32 23.42 5.97
N GLU A 106 21.20 22.09 5.99
CA GLU A 106 22.34 21.18 6.26
C GLU A 106 23.46 21.29 5.21
N ASN A 107 23.10 21.62 3.96
CA ASN A 107 24.04 21.69 2.84
C ASN A 107 24.45 23.13 2.47
N ASN A 108 24.07 24.14 3.26
CA ASN A 108 24.29 25.56 2.98
C ASN A 108 23.71 26.03 1.62
N VAL A 109 22.61 25.43 1.19
CA VAL A 109 21.86 25.80 -0.03
C VAL A 109 20.66 26.67 0.37
N SER A 110 20.41 27.75 -0.38
CA SER A 110 19.20 28.58 -0.21
C SER A 110 18.10 28.10 -1.14
N VAL A 111 16.88 27.88 -0.60
CA VAL A 111 15.72 27.41 -1.38
C VAL A 111 14.51 28.29 -1.07
N ASP A 112 13.93 28.87 -2.12
CA ASP A 112 12.69 29.65 -2.05
C ASP A 112 11.53 28.85 -2.65
N PHE A 113 10.38 28.85 -1.98
CA PHE A 113 9.15 28.15 -2.40
C PHE A 113 8.04 29.10 -2.81
N SER A 114 8.33 30.40 -2.98
CA SER A 114 7.37 31.45 -3.30
C SER A 114 6.66 31.22 -4.65
N GLU A 115 7.27 30.48 -5.58
CA GLU A 115 6.70 30.20 -6.91
C GLU A 115 5.86 28.90 -6.98
N LEU A 116 5.82 28.08 -5.92
CA LEU A 116 5.02 26.85 -5.91
C LEU A 116 3.56 27.16 -5.56
N GLN A 117 2.73 27.35 -6.58
CA GLN A 117 1.28 27.48 -6.44
C GLN A 117 0.67 26.23 -5.78
N GLU A 118 -0.20 26.46 -4.80
CA GLU A 118 -1.03 25.44 -4.18
C GLU A 118 -2.08 25.00 -5.19
N VAL A 119 -1.83 23.89 -5.88
CA VAL A 119 -2.89 23.21 -6.63
C VAL A 119 -3.86 22.62 -5.62
N VAL A 120 -4.88 23.41 -5.27
CA VAL A 120 -6.08 22.95 -4.57
C VAL A 120 -6.82 22.03 -5.54
N GLU A 121 -6.79 20.73 -5.29
CA GLU A 121 -7.63 19.80 -6.02
C GLU A 121 -9.08 20.05 -5.64
N GLN A 122 -9.87 20.58 -6.59
CA GLN A 122 -11.30 20.69 -6.45
C GLN A 122 -11.91 19.29 -6.50
N ASP A 123 -12.51 18.87 -5.39
CA ASP A 123 -13.35 17.69 -5.30
C ASP A 123 -14.60 17.92 -6.16
N GLY A 124 -14.63 17.27 -7.32
CA GLY A 124 -15.73 17.36 -8.28
C GLY A 124 -16.94 16.57 -7.78
N SER A 125 -17.79 17.20 -6.96
CA SER A 125 -19.14 16.70 -6.73
C SER A 125 -19.97 16.91 -7.99
N GLY A 126 -20.27 15.82 -8.68
CA GLY A 126 -21.12 15.79 -9.85
C GLY A 126 -22.53 16.28 -9.53
N ASN A 127 -23.04 17.19 -10.36
CA ASN A 127 -24.46 17.44 -10.47
C ASN A 127 -24.86 17.18 -11.92
N ASP A 128 -25.41 15.98 -12.17
CA ASP A 128 -26.08 15.63 -13.41
C ASP A 128 -27.34 16.51 -13.62
N PRO A 129 -27.57 17.04 -14.83
CA PRO A 129 -28.80 17.75 -15.16
C PRO A 129 -29.88 16.76 -15.59
N HIS A 130 -30.92 16.58 -14.77
CA HIS A 130 -32.15 15.94 -15.22
C HIS A 130 -33.17 16.95 -15.74
N HIS A 131 -33.47 16.76 -17.01
CA HIS A 131 -34.45 17.42 -17.86
C HIS A 131 -35.88 16.99 -17.48
N HIS A 132 -36.78 17.93 -17.17
CA HIS A 132 -38.14 18.03 -17.72
C HIS A 132 -38.73 19.41 -17.43
#